data_AF-A0A2K2V647-F1
#
_entry.id   AF-A0A2K2V647-F1
#
_cell.length_a   1.000
_cell.length_b   1.000
_cell.length_c   1.000
_cell.angle_alpha   90.00
_cell.angle_beta   90.00
_cell.angle_gamma   90.00
#
_symmetry.space_group_name_H-M   'P 1'
#
loop_
_entity.id
_entity.type
_entity.pdbx_description
1 polymer ?
#
loop_
_entity_poly.entity_id
_entity_poly.type
_entity_poly.pdbx_seq_one_letter_code
_entity_poly.pdbx_strand_id
1 'polypeptide(L)'
;MDYVEKLLREMGLSGVCKADLKEGTIRIAVRYDPFYAEKARIKRLINLVDSDELRDQLNHLLNMMENASVYTTVVVAEIPGAAWRLRANLEMISRRVNDAKSRVPGIKAVMRKVDSYIKEYLRARGKNVE
;
A
#
# COMPACT_ATOMS: atom_id res chain seq x y z
N MET A 1 -1.76 -15.79 22.41
CA MET A 1 -0.98 -15.34 21.24
C MET A 1 -0.94 -16.38 20.13
N ASP A 2 -0.59 -17.64 20.42
CA ASP A 2 -0.43 -18.73 19.44
C ASP A 2 -1.61 -18.92 18.45
N TYR A 3 -2.85 -18.78 18.92
CA TYR A 3 -4.04 -18.84 18.05
C TYR A 3 -4.04 -17.73 16.99
N VAL A 4 -3.71 -16.49 17.37
CA VAL A 4 -3.72 -15.33 16.47
C VAL A 4 -2.62 -15.46 15.44
N GLU A 5 -1.43 -15.88 15.85
CA GLU A 5 -0.31 -16.09 14.93
C GLU A 5 -0.57 -17.22 13.93
N LYS A 6 -1.16 -18.33 14.40
CA LYS A 6 -1.61 -19.43 13.53
C LYS A 6 -2.64 -18.94 12.51
N LEU A 7 -3.65 -18.20 12.95
CA LEU A 7 -4.69 -17.65 12.07
C LEU A 7 -4.10 -16.69 11.02
N LEU A 8 -3.17 -15.81 11.41
CA LEU A 8 -2.48 -14.92 10.48
C LEU A 8 -1.66 -15.70 9.45
N ARG A 9 -1.04 -16.82 9.83
CA ARG A 9 -0.28 -17.68 8.91
C ARG A 9 -1.21 -18.38 7.92
N GLU A 10 -2.31 -18.98 8.39
CA GLU A 10 -3.32 -19.63 7.55
C GLU A 10 -3.91 -18.67 6.52
N MET A 11 -4.06 -17.38 6.87
CA MET A 11 -4.60 -16.35 5.97
C MET A 11 -3.56 -15.65 5.09
N GLY A 12 -2.28 -16.05 5.16
CA GLY A 12 -1.20 -15.42 4.39
C GLY A 12 -0.89 -13.97 4.79
N LEU A 13 -1.20 -13.60 6.04
CA LEU A 13 -1.09 -12.24 6.57
C LEU A 13 0.16 -12.02 7.45
N SER A 14 0.90 -13.06 7.81
CA SER A 14 2.06 -12.96 8.72
C SER A 14 3.14 -11.96 8.28
N GLY A 15 3.34 -11.76 6.97
CA GLY A 15 4.33 -10.83 6.44
C GLY A 15 3.89 -9.36 6.42
N VAL A 16 2.62 -9.08 6.72
CA VAL A 16 2.03 -7.73 6.61
C VAL A 16 1.28 -7.31 7.88
N CYS A 17 1.15 -8.21 8.86
CA CYS A 17 0.45 -7.96 10.11
C CYS A 17 1.41 -8.04 11.31
N LYS A 18 1.21 -7.15 12.28
CA LYS A 18 1.81 -7.21 13.60
C LYS A 18 0.68 -7.35 14.63
N ALA A 19 0.64 -8.47 15.33
CA ALA A 19 -0.26 -8.69 16.45
C ALA A 19 0.41 -8.22 17.75
N ASP A 20 -0.38 -7.64 18.64
CA ASP A 20 0.00 -7.23 19.98
C ASP A 20 -1.14 -7.52 20.95
N LEU A 21 -0.80 -7.88 22.19
CA LEU A 21 -1.78 -8.14 23.22
C LEU A 21 -1.65 -7.13 24.35
N LYS A 22 -2.72 -6.38 24.60
CA LYS A 22 -2.72 -5.35 25.63
C LYS A 22 -4.04 -5.37 26.41
N GLU A 23 -3.95 -5.50 27.73
CA GLU A 23 -5.09 -5.34 28.66
C GLU A 23 -6.31 -6.22 28.27
N GLY A 24 -6.07 -7.48 27.87
CA GLY A 24 -7.14 -8.39 27.43
C GLY A 24 -7.75 -8.04 26.07
N THR A 25 -7.03 -7.29 25.23
CA THR A 25 -7.41 -7.00 23.85
C THR A 25 -6.31 -7.37 22.86
N ILE A 26 -6.72 -8.02 21.77
CA ILE A 26 -5.88 -8.35 20.63
C ILE A 26 -5.93 -7.17 19.67
N ARG A 27 -4.77 -6.57 19.41
CA ARG A 27 -4.58 -5.55 18.38
C ARG A 27 -3.80 -6.14 17.22
N ILE A 28 -4.32 -6.02 16.00
CA ILE A 28 -3.63 -6.43 14.78
C ILE A 28 -3.45 -5.21 13.90
N ALA A 29 -2.23 -4.72 13.81
CA ALA A 29 -1.85 -3.67 12.87
C ALA A 29 -1.47 -4.31 11.54
N VAL A 30 -2.09 -3.85 10.45
CA VAL A 30 -1.86 -4.35 9.10
C VAL A 30 -1.22 -3.24 8.28
N ARG A 31 -0.05 -3.55 7.71
CA ARG A 31 0.74 -2.67 6.86
C ARG A 31 1.22 -3.42 5.64
N TYR A 32 0.60 -3.12 4.51
CA TYR A 32 1.05 -3.53 3.19
C TYR A 32 1.22 -2.29 2.32
N ASP A 33 2.47 -1.92 2.03
CA ASP A 33 2.79 -0.84 1.10
C ASP A 33 3.90 -1.29 0.15
N PRO A 34 3.53 -1.82 -1.04
CA PRO A 34 4.48 -2.28 -2.03
C PRO A 34 5.17 -1.13 -2.80
N PHE A 35 4.79 0.13 -2.54
CA PHE A 35 5.24 1.32 -3.28
C PHE A 35 5.83 2.40 -2.36
N TYR A 36 6.24 2.04 -1.13
CA TYR A 36 6.66 3.02 -0.13
C TYR A 36 7.76 3.97 -0.63
N ALA A 37 8.80 3.43 -1.28
CA ALA A 37 9.90 4.22 -1.83
C ALA A 37 9.48 5.04 -3.06
N GLU A 38 8.66 4.45 -3.92
CA GLU A 38 8.18 5.03 -5.18
C GLU A 38 7.23 6.21 -4.93
N LYS A 39 6.31 6.10 -3.97
CA LYS A 39 5.41 7.19 -3.57
C LYS A 39 6.20 8.40 -3.10
N ALA A 40 7.24 8.21 -2.29
CA ALA A 40 8.11 9.29 -1.83
C ALA A 40 8.84 9.96 -3.01
N ARG A 41 9.26 9.16 -4.00
CA ARG A 41 9.87 9.69 -5.24
C ARG A 41 8.87 10.49 -6.07
N ILE A 42 7.66 9.98 -6.29
CA ILE A 42 6.62 10.65 -7.08
C ILE A 42 6.17 11.96 -6.41
N LYS A 43 5.96 11.96 -5.09
CA LYS A 43 5.63 13.19 -4.33
C LYS A 43 6.68 14.29 -4.54
N ARG A 44 7.97 13.93 -4.61
CA ARG A 44 9.03 14.90 -4.94
C ARG A 44 8.95 15.37 -6.39
N LEU A 45 8.71 14.46 -7.33
CA LEU A 45 8.62 14.80 -8.76
C LEU A 45 7.45 15.74 -9.07
N ILE A 46 6.29 15.55 -8.44
CA ILE A 46 5.12 16.43 -8.56
C ILE A 46 5.46 17.90 -8.28
N ASN A 47 6.34 18.15 -7.31
CA ASN A 47 6.78 19.50 -6.92
C ASN A 47 7.85 20.10 -7.85
N LEU A 48 8.46 19.30 -8.73
CA LEU A 48 9.55 19.73 -9.62
C LEU A 48 9.11 19.91 -11.07
N VAL A 49 7.92 19.41 -11.42
CA VAL A 49 7.39 19.52 -12.77
C VAL A 49 6.56 20.79 -12.91
N ASP A 50 6.88 21.55 -13.95
CA ASP A 50 6.18 22.80 -14.28
C ASP A 50 5.02 22.58 -15.27
N SER A 51 4.89 21.36 -15.82
CA SER A 51 3.77 20.96 -16.66
C SER A 51 2.61 20.45 -15.81
N ASP A 52 1.45 21.10 -15.93
CA ASP A 52 0.22 20.68 -15.25
C ASP A 52 -0.24 19.28 -15.70
N GLU A 53 -0.12 18.97 -17.00
CA GLU A 53 -0.45 17.65 -17.54
C GLU A 53 0.41 16.54 -16.90
N LEU A 54 1.72 16.77 -16.79
CA LEU A 54 2.62 15.81 -16.17
C LEU A 54 2.34 15.69 -14.66
N ARG A 55 2.01 16.81 -14.01
CA ARG A 55 1.61 16.80 -12.60
C ARG A 55 0.37 15.95 -12.37
N ASP A 56 -0.63 16.06 -13.24
CA ASP A 56 -1.87 15.27 -13.16
C ASP A 56 -1.62 13.78 -13.39
N GLN A 57 -0.77 13.42 -14.36
CA GLN A 57 -0.38 12.03 -14.57
C GLN A 57 0.35 11.43 -13.36
N LEU A 58 1.25 12.21 -12.72
CA LEU A 58 1.95 11.80 -11.51
C LEU A 58 1.01 11.67 -10.31
N ASN A 59 0.06 12.60 -10.15
CA ASN A 59 -0.98 12.54 -9.11
C ASN A 59 -1.88 11.31 -9.32
N HIS A 60 -2.25 11.01 -10.56
CA HIS A 60 -3.03 9.82 -10.89
C HIS A 60 -2.27 8.54 -10.51
N LEU A 61 -0.99 8.44 -10.90
CA LEU A 61 -0.14 7.31 -10.53
C LEU A 61 0.01 7.16 -9.01
N LEU A 62 0.20 8.28 -8.30
CA LEU A 62 0.27 8.30 -6.85
C LEU A 62 -1.02 7.77 -6.23
N ASN A 63 -2.18 8.21 -6.71
CA ASN A 63 -3.49 7.73 -6.24
C ASN A 63 -3.67 6.22 -6.49
N MET A 64 -3.22 5.70 -7.64
CA MET A 64 -3.23 4.25 -7.90
C MET A 64 -2.37 3.49 -6.87
N MET A 65 -1.19 4.00 -6.54
CA MET A 65 -0.29 3.39 -5.54
C MET A 65 -0.87 3.42 -4.14
N GLU A 66 -1.46 4.55 -3.73
CA GLU A 66 -2.13 4.68 -2.42
C GLU A 66 -3.32 3.72 -2.32
N ASN A 67 -4.13 3.60 -3.37
CA ASN A 67 -5.25 2.65 -3.43
C ASN A 67 -4.83 1.16 -3.45
N ALA A 68 -3.58 0.88 -3.83
CA ALA A 68 -2.99 -0.46 -3.78
C ALA A 68 -2.18 -0.69 -2.50
N SER A 69 -2.33 0.18 -1.50
CA SER A 69 -1.74 0.02 -0.17
C SER A 69 -2.83 -0.23 0.86
N VAL A 70 -2.53 -1.04 1.87
CA VAL A 70 -3.46 -1.40 2.94
C VAL A 70 -2.85 -1.04 4.28
N TYR A 71 -3.49 -0.09 4.95
CA TYR A 71 -3.16 0.37 6.29
C TYR A 71 -4.42 0.29 7.14
N THR A 72 -4.48 -0.66 8.08
CA THR A 72 -5.63 -0.80 8.97
C THR A 72 -5.22 -1.39 10.31
N THR A 73 -6.01 -1.15 11.35
CA THR A 73 -5.83 -1.78 12.66
C THR A 73 -7.14 -2.43 13.07
N VAL A 74 -7.08 -3.68 13.49
CA VAL A 74 -8.19 -4.42 14.09
C VAL A 74 -7.95 -4.50 15.59
N VAL A 75 -8.97 -4.20 16.39
CA VAL A 75 -8.92 -4.33 17.86
C VAL A 75 -10.12 -5.15 18.31
N VAL A 76 -9.87 -6.22 19.07
CA VAL A 76 -10.89 -7.17 19.51
C VAL A 76 -10.57 -7.63 20.93
N ALA A 77 -11.56 -7.74 21.81
CA ALA A 77 -11.39 -8.26 23.18
C ALA A 77 -11.01 -9.76 23.18
N GLU A 78 -10.35 -10.26 24.23
CA GLU A 78 -9.95 -11.67 24.39
C GLU A 78 -11.03 -12.59 24.98
N ILE A 79 -12.30 -12.20 24.90
CA ILE A 79 -13.39 -13.01 25.45
C ILE A 79 -13.94 -14.04 24.44
N PRO A 80 -14.53 -15.15 24.92
CA PRO A 80 -15.26 -16.09 24.05
C PRO A 80 -16.30 -15.35 23.18
N GLY A 81 -16.35 -15.66 21.88
CA GLY A 81 -17.18 -14.93 20.92
C GLY A 81 -16.52 -13.68 20.32
N ALA A 82 -15.31 -13.31 20.73
CA ALA A 82 -14.53 -12.29 20.03
C ALA A 82 -13.64 -12.90 18.92
N ALA A 83 -13.29 -14.18 19.05
CA ALA A 83 -12.52 -14.93 18.07
C ALA A 83 -13.18 -14.99 16.67
N TRP A 84 -14.51 -15.14 16.58
CA TRP A 84 -15.21 -15.14 15.28
C TRP A 84 -15.18 -13.76 14.63
N ARG A 85 -15.31 -12.68 15.42
CA ARG A 85 -15.20 -11.30 14.93
C ARG A 85 -13.79 -11.01 14.43
N LEU A 86 -12.78 -11.48 15.16
CA LEU A 86 -11.39 -11.37 14.75
C LEU A 86 -11.16 -12.06 13.40
N ARG A 87 -11.62 -13.31 13.28
CA ARG A 87 -11.53 -14.08 12.04
C ARG A 87 -12.21 -13.38 10.86
N ALA A 88 -13.47 -12.95 11.01
CA ALA A 88 -14.21 -12.29 9.94
C ALA A 88 -13.52 -10.98 9.48
N ASN A 89 -13.01 -10.18 10.41
CA ASN A 89 -12.24 -8.98 10.09
C ASN A 89 -10.94 -9.32 9.34
N LEU A 90 -10.21 -10.34 9.78
CA LEU A 90 -8.99 -10.78 9.10
C LEU A 90 -9.25 -11.37 7.71
N GLU A 91 -10.37 -12.07 7.49
CA GLU A 91 -10.78 -12.56 6.17
C GLU A 91 -11.09 -11.41 5.21
N MET A 92 -11.75 -10.35 5.69
CA MET A 92 -11.98 -9.13 4.90
C MET A 92 -10.66 -8.45 4.56
N ILE A 93 -9.73 -8.37 5.50
CA ILE A 93 -8.42 -7.76 5.28
C ILE A 93 -7.57 -8.60 4.32
N SER A 94 -7.57 -9.93 4.46
CA SER A 94 -6.86 -10.84 3.56
C SER A 94 -7.32 -10.65 2.12
N ARG A 95 -8.64 -10.57 1.89
CA ARG A 95 -9.20 -10.23 0.57
C ARG A 95 -8.68 -8.89 0.04
N ARG A 96 -8.75 -7.82 0.85
CA ARG A 96 -8.22 -6.50 0.46
C ARG A 96 -6.72 -6.52 0.13
N VAL A 97 -5.91 -7.25 0.89
CA VAL A 97 -4.47 -7.40 0.63
C VAL A 97 -4.22 -8.18 -0.66
N ASN A 98 -4.98 -9.24 -0.93
CA ASN A 98 -4.86 -10.01 -2.16
C ASN A 98 -5.28 -9.20 -3.39
N ASP A 99 -6.36 -8.41 -3.28
CA ASP A 99 -6.77 -7.47 -4.33
C ASP A 99 -5.73 -6.38 -4.57
N ALA A 100 -5.10 -5.87 -3.52
CA ALA A 100 -4.00 -4.92 -3.64
C ALA A 100 -2.79 -5.55 -4.35
N LYS A 101 -2.40 -6.76 -3.96
CA LYS A 101 -1.31 -7.54 -4.58
C LYS A 101 -1.54 -7.77 -6.07
N SER A 102 -2.76 -8.11 -6.49
CA SER A 102 -3.08 -8.39 -7.89
C SER A 102 -2.96 -7.14 -8.78
N ARG A 103 -3.15 -5.93 -8.22
CA ARG A 103 -3.00 -4.66 -8.94
C ARG A 103 -1.54 -4.21 -9.11
N VAL A 104 -0.62 -4.69 -8.26
CA VAL A 104 0.78 -4.24 -8.23
C VAL A 104 1.47 -4.37 -9.60
N PRO A 105 1.39 -5.49 -10.33
CA PRO A 105 2.05 -5.62 -11.63
C PRO A 105 1.59 -4.56 -12.64
N GLY A 106 0.29 -4.28 -12.68
CA GLY A 106 -0.29 -3.26 -13.57
C GLY A 106 0.23 -1.86 -13.24
N ILE A 107 0.23 -1.49 -11.96
CA ILE A 107 0.74 -0.18 -11.50
C ILE A 107 2.24 -0.05 -11.80
N LYS A 108 3.04 -1.12 -11.60
CA LYS A 108 4.47 -1.11 -11.95
C LYS A 108 4.69 -0.92 -13.47
N ALA A 109 3.82 -1.47 -14.31
CA ALA A 109 3.89 -1.25 -15.75
C ALA A 109 3.58 0.21 -16.13
N VAL A 110 2.56 0.83 -15.51
CA VAL A 110 2.24 2.26 -15.68
C VAL A 110 3.42 3.12 -15.23
N MET A 111 4.01 2.81 -14.08
CA MET A 111 5.17 3.53 -13.54
C MET A 111 6.34 3.53 -14.52
N ARG A 112 6.65 2.40 -15.17
CA ARG A 112 7.73 2.35 -16.18
C ARG A 112 7.47 3.28 -17.37
N LYS A 113 6.20 3.42 -17.80
CA LYS A 113 5.82 4.34 -18.89
C LYS A 113 6.00 5.79 -18.47
N VAL A 114 5.50 6.14 -17.27
CA VAL A 114 5.66 7.47 -16.69
C VAL A 114 7.14 7.82 -16.51
N ASP A 115 7.98 6.88 -16.06
CA ASP A 115 9.42 7.08 -15.94
C ASP A 115 10.12 7.38 -17.27
N SER A 116 9.68 6.75 -18.36
CA SER A 116 10.19 7.05 -19.70
C SER A 116 9.84 8.48 -20.09
N TYR A 117 8.58 8.87 -19.89
CA TYR A 117 8.08 10.20 -20.22
C TYR A 117 8.78 11.31 -19.41
N ILE A 118 8.98 11.11 -18.10
CA ILE A 118 9.73 12.07 -17.26
C ILE A 118 11.16 12.24 -17.77
N LYS A 119 11.85 11.14 -18.12
CA LYS A 119 13.22 11.21 -18.64
C LYS A 119 13.29 12.02 -19.94
N GLU A 120 12.32 11.84 -20.83
CA GLU A 120 12.23 12.61 -22.08
C GLU A 120 11.93 14.07 -21.81
N TYR A 121 10.97 14.37 -20.93
CA TYR A 121 10.64 15.73 -20.51
C TYR A 121 11.87 16.47 -19.94
N LEU A 122 12.60 15.83 -19.02
CA LEU A 122 13.80 16.42 -18.43
C LEU A 122 14.92 16.63 -19.46
N ARG A 123 15.08 15.72 -20.42
CA ARG A 123 16.04 15.88 -21.54
C ARG A 123 15.66 17.06 -22.44
N ALA A 124 14.38 17.19 -22.80
CA ALA A 124 13.91 18.29 -23.65
C ALA A 124 14.07 19.64 -22.95
N ARG A 125 13.71 19.71 -21.66
CA ARG A 125 13.92 20.90 -20.83
C ARG A 125 15.39 21.28 -20.76
N GLY A 126 16.29 20.33 -20.52
CA GLY A 126 17.73 20.59 -20.45
C GLY A 126 18.36 21.08 -21.76
N LYS A 127 17.75 20.78 -22.91
CA LYS A 127 18.16 21.29 -24.23
C LYS A 127 17.64 22.69 -24.55
N ASN A 128 16.59 23.14 -23.86
CA ASN A 128 15.95 24.46 -24.07
C ASN A 128 16.52 25.54 -23.12
N VAL A 129 17.66 25.31 -22.47
CA VAL A 129 18.35 26.28 -21.59
C VAL A 129 19.65 26.81 -22.24
N GLU A 130 19.82 26.65 -23.55
CA GLU A 130 20.89 27.29 -24.34
C GLU A 130 20.37 28.51 -25.10
#